data_AF-A0A849PUM5-F1
#
_entry.id   AF-A0A849PUM5-F1
#
_cell.length_a   1.000
_cell.length_b   1.000
_cell.length_c   1.000
_cell.angle_alpha   90.00
_cell.angle_beta   90.00
_cell.angle_gamma   90.00
#
_symmetry.space_group_name_H-M   'P 1'
#
loop_
_entity.id
_entity.type
_entity.pdbx_description
1 polymer ?
#
loop_
_entity_poly.entity_id
_entity_poly.type
_entity_poly.pdbx_seq_one_letter_code
_entity_poly.pdbx_strand_id
1 'polypeptide(L)'
;MKKNKTDKKTIYLAASLFSGRETYFNATIAKQLERNYNIIMPQRDGFEFGNLAESLQGKLPEEEIGSAVQDIIYHLDMGVFVNNSDIILANLDEPLDEGVVVEMSYAKLMGKKVIGFRTDVRAPYGNIEDPLKGMHFFPAYQCDYFISAYMPCKNLDSADNEQSGLIEKVNNCIDNADFNRYHEWNNPLIQEMINNSEILFKGINDVHSQESLELIAQRYIDNKDIFEKSKPKIISA
;
A
#
# COMPACT_ATOMS: atom_id res chain seq x y z
N MET A 1 -3.20 -5.87 -22.17
CA MET A 1 -2.64 -7.24 -22.31
C MET A 1 -3.52 -8.20 -21.52
N LYS A 2 -3.92 -9.35 -22.09
CA LYS A 2 -4.64 -10.40 -21.35
C LYS A 2 -3.63 -11.11 -20.42
N LYS A 3 -3.76 -10.97 -19.09
CA LYS A 3 -2.94 -11.73 -18.11
C LYS A 3 -3.16 -13.23 -18.33
N ASN A 4 -2.08 -13.97 -18.59
CA ASN A 4 -2.13 -15.44 -18.65
C ASN A 4 -2.50 -15.99 -17.27
N LYS A 5 -3.31 -17.06 -17.26
CA LYS A 5 -3.91 -17.70 -16.07
C LYS A 5 -2.89 -18.46 -15.19
N THR A 6 -1.60 -18.18 -15.33
CA THR A 6 -0.46 -18.84 -14.68
C THR A 6 0.37 -17.91 -13.79
N ASP A 7 0.08 -16.61 -13.74
CA ASP A 7 0.78 -15.70 -12.82
C ASP A 7 0.14 -15.72 -11.43
N LYS A 8 0.98 -15.86 -10.40
CA LYS A 8 0.61 -15.62 -9.00
C LYS A 8 -0.07 -14.25 -8.89
N LYS A 9 -1.15 -14.17 -8.10
CA LYS A 9 -1.79 -12.89 -7.79
C LYS A 9 -0.80 -11.99 -7.04
N THR A 10 -0.87 -10.69 -7.31
CA THR A 10 -0.06 -9.69 -6.62
C THR A 10 -0.85 -9.05 -5.49
N ILE A 11 -0.31 -9.08 -4.27
CA ILE A 11 -0.88 -8.46 -3.08
C ILE A 11 -0.02 -7.26 -2.71
N TYR A 12 -0.65 -6.09 -2.56
CA TYR A 12 -0.07 -4.94 -1.90
C TYR A 12 -0.39 -5.00 -0.40
N LEU A 13 0.64 -5.06 0.45
CA LEU A 13 0.48 -5.07 1.90
C LEU A 13 0.46 -3.62 2.41
N ALA A 14 -0.75 -3.08 2.54
CA ALA A 14 -1.00 -1.75 3.11
C ALA A 14 -0.99 -1.87 4.64
N ALA A 15 0.06 -1.38 5.30
CA ALA A 15 0.17 -1.48 6.74
C ALA A 15 1.07 -0.36 7.30
N SER A 16 0.80 0.03 8.55
CA SER A 16 1.59 1.03 9.26
C SER A 16 3.06 0.62 9.36
N LEU A 17 3.94 1.61 9.25
CA LEU A 17 5.40 1.44 9.26
C LEU A 17 6.10 2.20 10.40
N PHE A 18 5.34 2.62 11.42
CA PHE A 18 5.82 3.56 12.44
C PHE A 18 6.83 2.94 13.42
N SER A 19 6.81 1.63 13.60
CA SER A 19 7.64 0.94 14.60
C SER A 19 8.20 -0.39 14.11
N GLY A 20 9.32 -0.82 14.72
CA GLY A 20 9.92 -2.14 14.46
C GLY A 20 8.96 -3.31 14.74
N ARG A 21 7.99 -3.13 15.64
CA ARG A 21 6.94 -4.12 15.92
C ARG A 21 6.04 -4.29 14.71
N GLU A 22 5.56 -3.19 14.14
CA GLU A 22 4.67 -3.21 12.96
C GLU A 22 5.42 -3.72 11.74
N THR A 23 6.62 -3.20 11.47
CA THR A 23 7.38 -3.63 10.29
C THR A 23 7.81 -5.10 10.35
N TYR A 24 8.10 -5.62 11.55
CA TYR A 24 8.34 -7.05 11.76
C TYR A 24 7.07 -7.88 11.53
N PHE A 25 5.94 -7.44 12.06
CA PHE A 25 4.66 -8.12 11.83
C PHE A 25 4.30 -8.16 10.35
N ASN A 26 4.45 -7.04 9.62
CA ASN A 26 4.25 -6.96 8.18
C ASN A 26 5.16 -7.93 7.43
N ALA A 27 6.45 -7.97 7.77
CA ALA A 27 7.42 -8.86 7.13
C ALA A 27 7.12 -10.35 7.37
N THR A 28 6.62 -10.71 8.56
CA THR A 28 6.25 -12.11 8.85
C THR A 28 4.99 -12.52 8.09
N ILE A 29 3.99 -11.64 7.96
CA ILE A 29 2.80 -11.87 7.12
C ILE A 29 3.20 -12.03 5.65
N ALA A 30 4.01 -11.10 5.12
CA ALA A 30 4.51 -11.16 3.75
C ALA A 30 5.21 -12.49 3.46
N LYS A 31 6.17 -12.90 4.30
CA LYS A 31 6.93 -14.15 4.15
C LYS A 31 6.03 -15.39 4.08
N GLN A 32 4.93 -15.43 4.81
CA GLN A 32 4.00 -16.56 4.77
C GLN A 32 3.18 -16.56 3.47
N LEU A 33 2.74 -15.40 3.00
CA LEU A 33 1.94 -15.25 1.78
C LEU A 33 2.75 -15.42 0.48
N GLU A 34 4.04 -15.10 0.48
CA GLU A 34 4.95 -15.22 -0.68
C GLU A 34 5.03 -16.65 -1.27
N ARG A 35 4.69 -17.66 -0.46
CA ARG A 35 4.59 -19.06 -0.91
C ARG A 35 3.63 -19.18 -2.08
N ASN A 36 2.52 -18.43 -2.06
CA ASN A 36 1.42 -18.55 -3.03
C ASN A 36 1.23 -17.29 -3.90
N TYR A 37 1.71 -16.13 -3.45
CA TYR A 37 1.46 -14.84 -4.08
C TYR A 37 2.74 -14.04 -4.33
N ASN A 38 2.65 -13.02 -5.19
CA ASN A 38 3.66 -11.97 -5.26
C ASN A 38 3.27 -10.91 -4.24
N ILE A 39 4.19 -10.51 -3.36
CA ILE A 39 3.91 -9.51 -2.32
C ILE A 39 4.69 -8.24 -2.64
N ILE A 40 3.98 -7.12 -2.69
CA ILE A 40 4.55 -5.77 -2.67
C ILE A 40 4.42 -5.26 -1.23
N MET A 41 5.55 -4.90 -0.63
CA MET A 41 5.66 -4.44 0.73
C MET A 41 6.41 -3.09 0.74
N PRO A 42 5.74 -1.95 0.97
CA PRO A 42 6.33 -0.61 0.84
C PRO A 42 7.64 -0.42 1.62
N GLN A 43 7.71 -0.93 2.86
CA GLN A 43 8.93 -0.90 3.68
C GLN A 43 10.15 -1.65 3.11
N ARG A 44 9.97 -2.54 2.13
CA ARG A 44 11.05 -3.27 1.46
C ARG A 44 11.23 -2.82 0.02
N ASP A 45 10.14 -2.68 -0.71
CA ASP A 45 10.14 -2.47 -2.15
C ASP A 45 10.10 -0.97 -2.51
N GLY A 46 9.77 -0.09 -1.55
CA GLY A 46 9.75 1.36 -1.70
C GLY A 46 11.11 2.03 -1.50
N PHE A 47 11.14 3.36 -1.48
CA PHE A 47 12.39 4.10 -1.32
C PHE A 47 12.89 4.14 0.13
N GLU A 48 14.20 4.00 0.32
CA GLU A 48 14.85 4.60 1.47
C GLU A 48 14.95 6.11 1.22
N PHE A 49 14.26 6.92 2.03
CA PHE A 49 14.20 8.38 1.88
C PHE A 49 15.58 9.04 1.66
N GLY A 50 16.63 8.51 2.31
CA GLY A 50 18.00 9.01 2.18
C GLY A 50 18.55 8.89 0.76
N ASN A 51 18.42 7.73 0.12
CA ASN A 51 19.06 7.46 -1.18
C ASN A 51 18.45 8.29 -2.31
N LEU A 52 17.12 8.51 -2.27
CA LEU A 52 16.44 9.36 -3.24
C LEU A 52 16.77 10.85 -3.00
N ALA A 53 16.84 11.29 -1.74
CA ALA A 53 17.22 12.66 -1.40
C ALA A 53 18.65 12.99 -1.86
N GLU A 54 19.59 12.06 -1.66
CA GLU A 54 20.97 12.17 -2.16
C GLU A 54 21.01 12.33 -3.69
N SER A 55 20.18 11.56 -4.42
CA SER A 55 20.10 11.63 -5.88
C SER A 55 19.52 12.94 -6.43
N LEU A 56 18.80 13.69 -5.59
CA LEU A 56 18.25 15.02 -5.87
C LEU A 56 19.18 16.16 -5.42
N GLN A 57 20.16 15.87 -4.56
CA GLN A 57 21.09 16.86 -4.03
C GLN A 57 21.92 17.50 -5.15
N GLY A 58 22.04 18.82 -5.13
CA GLY A 58 22.74 19.59 -6.16
C GLY A 58 21.99 19.74 -7.49
N LYS A 59 20.82 19.08 -7.64
CA LYS A 59 19.92 19.23 -8.78
C LYS A 59 18.69 20.10 -8.47
N LEU A 60 18.28 20.14 -7.21
CA LEU A 60 17.21 20.99 -6.68
C LEU A 60 17.71 21.86 -5.51
N PRO A 61 17.05 23.00 -5.22
CA PRO A 61 17.22 23.72 -3.95
C PRO A 61 16.92 22.81 -2.76
N GLU A 62 17.66 22.96 -1.67
CA GLU A 62 17.59 22.08 -0.49
C GLU A 62 16.18 22.04 0.12
N GLU A 63 15.50 23.18 0.14
CA GLU A 63 14.12 23.34 0.62
C GLU A 63 13.07 22.59 -0.22
N GLU A 64 13.38 22.25 -1.48
CA GLU A 64 12.46 21.54 -2.38
C GLU A 64 12.64 20.02 -2.34
N ILE A 65 13.80 19.52 -1.89
CA ILE A 65 14.14 18.09 -1.93
C ILE A 65 13.11 17.27 -1.14
N GLY A 66 12.73 17.73 0.05
CA GLY A 66 11.75 17.04 0.89
C GLY A 66 10.40 16.87 0.18
N SER A 67 9.92 17.93 -0.49
CA SER A 67 8.66 17.87 -1.25
C SER A 67 8.79 16.94 -2.45
N ALA A 68 9.90 16.99 -3.20
CA ALA A 68 10.12 16.13 -4.35
C ALA A 68 10.15 14.65 -3.96
N VAL A 69 10.80 14.30 -2.85
CA VAL A 69 10.82 12.93 -2.33
C VAL A 69 9.40 12.46 -1.98
N GLN A 70 8.60 13.29 -1.32
CA GLN A 70 7.20 12.97 -0.99
C GLN A 70 6.37 12.72 -2.25
N ASP A 71 6.50 13.55 -3.29
CA ASP A 71 5.76 13.38 -4.54
C ASP A 71 6.12 12.07 -5.24
N ILE A 72 7.42 11.78 -5.33
CA ILE A 72 7.92 10.58 -6.00
C ILE A 72 7.42 9.33 -5.26
N ILE A 73 7.48 9.30 -3.93
CA ILE A 73 6.98 8.18 -3.11
C ILE A 73 5.47 8.02 -3.31
N TYR A 74 4.70 9.11 -3.26
CA TYR A 74 3.25 9.06 -3.47
C TYR A 74 2.88 8.42 -4.82
N HIS A 75 3.59 8.79 -5.90
CA HIS A 75 3.36 8.21 -7.22
C HIS A 75 3.84 6.76 -7.32
N LEU A 76 4.89 6.38 -6.60
CA LEU A 76 5.33 4.99 -6.53
C LEU A 76 4.25 4.12 -5.87
N ASP A 77 3.82 4.49 -4.66
CA ASP A 77 2.88 3.68 -3.89
C ASP A 77 1.52 3.60 -4.60
N MET A 78 0.96 4.74 -5.01
CA MET A 78 -0.39 4.79 -5.55
C MET A 78 -0.46 4.39 -7.03
N GLY A 79 0.45 4.91 -7.85
CA GLY A 79 0.40 4.74 -9.31
C GLY A 79 1.17 3.53 -9.84
N VAL A 80 2.10 2.98 -9.05
CA VAL A 80 2.82 1.74 -9.39
C VAL A 80 2.36 0.59 -8.52
N PHE A 81 2.52 0.64 -7.19
CA PHE A 81 2.29 -0.51 -6.34
C PHE A 81 0.82 -0.91 -6.22
N VAL A 82 -0.04 0.03 -5.78
CA VAL A 82 -1.49 -0.18 -5.69
C VAL A 82 -2.05 -0.52 -7.08
N ASN A 83 -1.65 0.23 -8.11
CA ASN A 83 -2.12 0.02 -9.48
C ASN A 83 -1.74 -1.36 -10.06
N ASN A 84 -0.53 -1.87 -9.77
CA ASN A 84 -0.07 -3.18 -10.27
C ASN A 84 -0.49 -4.37 -9.40
N SER A 85 -1.12 -4.12 -8.25
CA SER A 85 -1.69 -5.16 -7.41
C SER A 85 -3.02 -5.70 -7.97
N ASP A 86 -3.35 -6.95 -7.62
CA ASP A 86 -4.68 -7.52 -7.80
C ASP A 86 -5.52 -7.38 -6.51
N ILE A 87 -4.84 -7.38 -5.36
CA ILE A 87 -5.43 -7.40 -4.01
C ILE A 87 -4.69 -6.39 -3.13
N ILE A 88 -5.41 -5.64 -2.31
CA ILE A 88 -4.90 -4.91 -1.16
C ILE A 88 -5.17 -5.72 0.09
N LEU A 89 -4.12 -6.04 0.84
CA LEU A 89 -4.24 -6.58 2.18
C LEU A 89 -3.94 -5.45 3.17
N ALA A 90 -4.98 -4.91 3.81
CA ALA A 90 -4.89 -3.76 4.69
C ALA A 90 -4.83 -4.18 6.15
N ASN A 91 -3.75 -3.83 6.86
CA ASN A 91 -3.70 -3.91 8.31
C ASN A 91 -4.45 -2.71 8.91
N LEU A 92 -5.54 -3.00 9.61
CA LEU A 92 -6.42 -2.03 10.25
C LEU A 92 -6.31 -2.09 11.79
N ASP A 93 -5.16 -2.52 12.30
CA ASP A 93 -4.80 -2.39 13.70
C ASP A 93 -4.80 -0.91 14.13
N GLU A 94 -5.12 -0.68 15.39
CA GLU A 94 -5.23 0.66 15.95
C GLU A 94 -3.91 1.10 16.63
N PRO A 95 -3.50 2.39 16.52
CA PRO A 95 -4.18 3.46 15.79
C PRO A 95 -4.09 3.28 14.27
N LEU A 96 -5.19 3.59 13.58
CA LEU A 96 -5.22 3.57 12.12
C LEU A 96 -4.19 4.50 11.50
N ASP A 97 -3.53 4.02 10.45
CA ASP A 97 -2.66 4.81 9.57
C ASP A 97 -3.51 5.43 8.44
N GLU A 98 -3.49 6.76 8.33
CA GLU A 98 -4.21 7.48 7.30
C GLU A 98 -3.75 7.09 5.88
N GLY A 99 -2.48 6.77 5.70
CA GLY A 99 -1.92 6.25 4.45
C GLY A 99 -2.62 4.96 4.02
N VAL A 100 -2.73 3.99 4.94
CA VAL A 100 -3.44 2.72 4.68
C VAL A 100 -4.90 2.95 4.29
N VAL A 101 -5.58 3.87 4.99
CA VAL A 101 -6.98 4.22 4.68
C VAL A 101 -7.10 4.86 3.28
N VAL A 102 -6.17 5.72 2.89
CA VAL A 102 -6.13 6.34 1.56
C VAL A 102 -5.88 5.28 0.48
N GLU A 103 -4.87 4.44 0.65
CA GLU A 103 -4.48 3.37 -0.29
C GLU A 103 -5.64 2.41 -0.55
N MET A 104 -6.27 1.88 0.50
CA MET A 104 -7.37 0.94 0.35
C MET A 104 -8.59 1.58 -0.32
N SER A 105 -8.85 2.87 -0.05
CA SER A 105 -9.96 3.61 -0.64
C SER A 105 -9.76 3.82 -2.14
N TYR A 106 -8.56 4.25 -2.54
CA TYR A 106 -8.20 4.40 -3.95
C TYR A 106 -8.23 3.07 -4.68
N ALA A 107 -7.68 2.02 -4.06
CA ALA A 107 -7.68 0.70 -4.65
C ALA A 107 -9.10 0.16 -4.90
N LYS A 108 -10.03 0.40 -3.96
CA LYS A 108 -11.45 0.08 -4.15
C LYS A 108 -12.03 0.81 -5.37
N LEU A 109 -11.73 2.10 -5.53
CA LEU A 109 -12.15 2.89 -6.69
C LEU A 109 -11.51 2.41 -8.01
N MET A 110 -10.30 1.86 -7.95
CA MET A 110 -9.63 1.20 -9.09
C MET A 110 -10.18 -0.22 -9.37
N GLY A 111 -11.15 -0.70 -8.59
CA GLY A 111 -11.72 -2.04 -8.73
C GLY A 111 -10.82 -3.17 -8.19
N LYS A 112 -9.79 -2.85 -7.40
CA LYS A 112 -8.96 -3.85 -6.72
C LYS A 112 -9.77 -4.52 -5.61
N LYS A 113 -9.40 -5.76 -5.27
CA LYS A 113 -9.99 -6.45 -4.11
C LYS A 113 -9.35 -5.95 -2.83
N VAL A 114 -10.15 -5.50 -1.88
CA VAL A 114 -9.66 -5.01 -0.58
C VAL A 114 -10.01 -6.00 0.51
N ILE A 115 -8.99 -6.59 1.14
CA ILE A 115 -9.12 -7.44 2.31
C ILE A 115 -8.55 -6.67 3.50
N GLY A 116 -9.41 -6.19 4.38
CA GLY A 116 -8.97 -5.59 5.64
C GLY A 116 -8.88 -6.65 6.72
N PHE A 117 -7.87 -6.57 7.57
CA PHE A 117 -7.80 -7.36 8.78
C PHE A 117 -7.46 -6.50 9.98
N ARG A 118 -7.89 -6.94 11.16
CA ARG A 118 -7.45 -6.38 12.43
C ARG A 118 -7.10 -7.48 13.40
N THR A 119 -6.15 -7.17 14.27
CA THR A 119 -5.57 -8.06 15.27
C THR A 119 -5.72 -7.55 16.70
N ASP A 120 -6.20 -6.32 16.87
CA ASP A 120 -6.35 -5.68 18.17
C ASP A 120 -7.05 -6.54 19.22
N VAL A 121 -6.45 -6.56 20.41
CA VAL A 121 -7.06 -7.17 21.58
C VAL A 121 -8.09 -6.28 22.28
N ARG A 122 -8.18 -5.01 21.87
CA ARG A 122 -9.09 -3.99 22.41
C ARG A 122 -9.87 -3.32 21.28
N ALA A 123 -11.09 -2.91 21.55
CA ALA A 123 -11.98 -2.28 20.59
C ALA A 123 -12.22 -0.81 20.95
N PRO A 124 -11.47 0.16 20.39
CA PRO A 124 -11.62 1.57 20.75
C PRO A 124 -12.89 2.23 20.18
N TYR A 125 -13.47 1.69 19.10
CA TYR A 125 -14.58 2.33 18.37
C TYR A 125 -15.94 1.60 18.50
N GLY A 126 -16.08 0.63 19.41
CA GLY A 126 -17.33 -0.08 19.61
C GLY A 126 -17.18 -1.34 20.46
N ASN A 127 -18.11 -2.27 20.32
CA ASN A 127 -18.10 -3.55 21.02
C ASN A 127 -17.58 -4.67 20.10
N ILE A 128 -16.83 -5.62 20.65
CA ILE A 128 -16.42 -6.83 19.94
C ILE A 128 -17.61 -7.72 19.55
N GLU A 129 -18.80 -7.48 20.08
CA GLU A 129 -20.01 -8.17 19.64
C GLU A 129 -20.64 -7.57 18.39
N ASP A 130 -20.29 -6.33 18.02
CA ASP A 130 -20.86 -5.64 16.86
C ASP A 130 -20.44 -6.32 15.53
N PRO A 131 -21.17 -6.11 14.42
CA PRO A 131 -20.85 -6.74 13.13
C PRO A 131 -19.42 -6.47 12.64
N LEU A 132 -18.89 -5.29 12.95
CA LEU A 132 -17.52 -4.88 12.62
C LEU A 132 -16.53 -5.10 13.77
N LYS A 133 -16.95 -5.78 14.85
CA LYS A 133 -16.09 -6.20 15.96
C LYS A 133 -15.29 -5.04 16.56
N GLY A 134 -15.94 -3.88 16.71
CA GLY A 134 -15.36 -2.64 17.25
C GLY A 134 -14.37 -1.92 16.33
N MET A 135 -14.37 -2.22 15.02
CA MET A 135 -13.55 -1.57 14.02
C MET A 135 -14.17 -0.23 13.62
N HIS A 136 -13.36 0.79 13.36
CA HIS A 136 -13.87 2.04 12.81
C HIS A 136 -14.59 1.77 11.47
N PHE A 137 -15.85 2.20 11.36
CA PHE A 137 -16.69 1.76 10.25
C PHE A 137 -16.26 2.34 8.89
N PHE A 138 -15.73 3.57 8.85
CA PHE A 138 -15.30 4.20 7.58
C PHE A 138 -14.30 3.34 6.77
N PRO A 139 -13.14 2.91 7.31
CA PRO A 139 -12.22 2.01 6.61
C PRO A 139 -12.79 0.61 6.44
N ALA A 140 -13.59 0.09 7.39
CA ALA A 140 -14.23 -1.22 7.23
C ALA A 140 -15.15 -1.28 6.00
N TYR A 141 -15.92 -0.21 5.73
CA TYR A 141 -16.75 -0.11 4.52
C TYR A 141 -15.92 0.00 3.22
N GLN A 142 -14.61 0.23 3.30
CA GLN A 142 -13.73 0.17 2.13
C GLN A 142 -13.31 -1.26 1.78
N CYS A 143 -13.49 -2.22 2.68
CA CYS A 143 -13.19 -3.63 2.42
C CYS A 143 -14.23 -4.30 1.49
N ASP A 144 -13.79 -5.29 0.70
CA ASP A 144 -14.65 -6.35 0.16
C ASP A 144 -14.81 -7.48 1.19
N TYR A 145 -13.73 -7.79 1.91
CA TYR A 145 -13.69 -8.77 3.00
C TYR A 145 -13.03 -8.15 4.23
N PHE A 146 -13.62 -8.38 5.40
CA PHE A 146 -13.08 -7.89 6.66
C PHE A 146 -12.84 -9.07 7.61
N ILE A 147 -11.61 -9.17 8.14
CA ILE A 147 -11.18 -10.21 9.05
C ILE A 147 -10.94 -9.60 10.43
N SER A 148 -11.71 -10.03 11.42
CA SER A 148 -11.36 -9.81 12.83
C SER A 148 -10.64 -11.05 13.35
N ALA A 149 -9.36 -10.92 13.66
CA ALA A 149 -8.53 -12.00 14.19
C ALA A 149 -7.99 -11.59 15.56
N TYR A 150 -8.64 -11.97 16.64
CA TYR A 150 -8.13 -11.67 17.98
C TYR A 150 -6.77 -12.35 18.24
N MET A 151 -5.69 -11.56 18.40
CA MET A 151 -4.32 -12.06 18.56
C MET A 151 -3.66 -11.56 19.85
N PRO A 152 -3.94 -12.18 21.01
CA PRO A 152 -3.35 -11.78 22.28
C PRO A 152 -1.88 -12.19 22.44
N CYS A 153 -1.34 -13.07 21.60
CA CYS A 153 0.08 -13.45 21.57
C CYS A 153 0.65 -13.77 22.97
N LYS A 154 0.00 -14.67 23.72
CA LYS A 154 0.36 -14.95 25.12
C LYS A 154 1.75 -15.57 25.29
N ASN A 155 2.23 -16.26 24.27
CA ASN A 155 3.55 -16.88 24.14
C ASN A 155 3.89 -17.08 22.66
N LEU A 156 5.13 -17.47 22.35
CA LEU A 156 5.61 -17.61 20.96
C LEU A 156 4.80 -18.65 20.17
N ASP A 157 4.53 -19.81 20.75
CA ASP A 157 3.75 -20.85 20.07
C ASP A 157 2.33 -20.38 19.74
N SER A 158 1.69 -19.63 20.65
CA SER A 158 0.37 -19.04 20.39
C SER A 158 0.43 -17.96 19.31
N ALA A 159 1.49 -17.14 19.29
CA ALA A 159 1.66 -16.10 18.28
C ALA A 159 1.79 -16.71 16.87
N ASP A 160 2.59 -17.77 16.72
CA ASP A 160 2.78 -18.46 15.44
C ASP A 160 1.48 -19.12 14.94
N ASN A 161 0.72 -19.72 15.85
CA ASN A 161 -0.59 -20.33 15.53
C ASN A 161 -1.64 -19.27 15.16
N GLU A 162 -1.72 -18.19 15.93
CA GLU A 162 -2.62 -17.06 15.68
C GLU A 162 -2.33 -16.41 14.33
N GLN A 163 -1.04 -16.21 14.01
CA GLN A 163 -0.61 -15.68 12.73
C GLN A 163 -0.95 -16.64 11.57
N SER A 164 -0.68 -17.94 11.73
CA SER A 164 -1.04 -18.95 10.73
C SER A 164 -2.55 -18.97 10.46
N GLY A 165 -3.36 -18.82 11.51
CA GLY A 165 -4.82 -18.70 11.40
C GLY A 165 -5.28 -17.43 10.70
N LEU A 166 -4.57 -16.31 10.85
CA LEU A 166 -4.81 -15.10 10.06
C LEU A 166 -4.52 -15.35 8.57
N ILE A 167 -3.38 -15.98 8.25
CA ILE A 167 -3.01 -16.31 6.87
C ILE A 167 -4.02 -17.26 6.21
N GLU A 168 -4.52 -18.26 6.93
CA GLU A 168 -5.57 -19.14 6.44
C GLU A 168 -6.86 -18.36 6.07
N LYS A 169 -7.28 -17.43 6.94
CA LYS A 169 -8.46 -16.58 6.66
C LYS A 169 -8.23 -15.69 5.44
N VAL A 170 -7.03 -15.11 5.28
CA VAL A 170 -6.67 -14.32 4.10
C VAL A 170 -6.74 -15.17 2.84
N ASN A 171 -6.15 -16.38 2.84
CA ASN A 171 -6.24 -17.31 1.71
C ASN A 171 -7.69 -17.64 1.36
N ASN A 172 -8.52 -17.95 2.37
CA ASN A 172 -9.93 -18.22 2.17
C ASN A 172 -10.66 -17.02 1.54
N CYS A 173 -10.38 -15.78 1.96
CA CYS A 173 -10.94 -14.59 1.32
C CYS A 173 -10.53 -14.48 -0.15
N ILE A 174 -9.26 -14.76 -0.47
CA ILE A 174 -8.73 -14.69 -1.85
C ILE A 174 -9.37 -15.78 -2.72
N ASP A 175 -9.46 -17.01 -2.24
CA ASP A 175 -10.03 -18.15 -2.98
C ASP A 175 -11.52 -17.96 -3.29
N ASN A 176 -12.24 -17.24 -2.42
CA ASN A 176 -13.66 -16.92 -2.58
C ASN A 176 -13.91 -15.57 -3.25
N ALA A 177 -12.87 -14.81 -3.60
CA ALA A 177 -13.01 -13.50 -4.20
C ALA A 177 -13.41 -13.59 -5.68
N ASP A 178 -14.49 -12.90 -6.04
CA ASP A 178 -14.84 -12.70 -7.45
C ASP A 178 -14.00 -11.59 -8.07
N PHE A 179 -12.94 -11.97 -8.78
CA PHE A 179 -12.08 -11.07 -9.54
C PHE A 179 -12.70 -10.61 -10.88
N ASN A 180 -13.91 -11.04 -11.22
CA ASN A 180 -14.59 -10.61 -12.45
C ASN A 180 -15.26 -9.23 -12.32
N ARG A 181 -15.24 -8.60 -11.13
CA ARG A 181 -15.58 -7.17 -10.96
C ARG A 181 -14.53 -6.26 -11.60
N TYR A 182 -14.39 -6.34 -12.92
CA TYR A 182 -13.81 -5.26 -13.70
C TYR A 182 -14.93 -4.26 -13.95
N HIS A 183 -14.97 -3.22 -13.13
CA HIS A 183 -15.59 -1.99 -13.57
C HIS A 183 -14.48 -1.18 -14.24
N GLU A 184 -14.63 -0.87 -15.53
CA GLU A 184 -13.81 0.16 -16.16
C GLU A 184 -14.18 1.51 -15.53
N TRP A 185 -13.58 1.81 -14.38
CA TRP A 185 -13.70 3.13 -13.78
C TRP A 185 -12.79 4.06 -14.57
N ASN A 186 -13.39 4.77 -15.52
CA ASN A 186 -12.73 5.88 -16.20
C ASN A 186 -12.75 7.13 -15.29
N ASN A 187 -12.08 7.03 -14.12
CA ASN A 187 -11.90 8.18 -13.25
C ASN A 187 -10.70 8.98 -13.76
N PRO A 188 -10.90 10.21 -14.25
CA PRO A 188 -9.82 11.01 -14.84
C PRO A 188 -8.69 11.30 -13.84
N LEU A 189 -8.99 11.43 -12.54
CA LEU A 189 -7.98 11.69 -11.52
C LEU A 189 -7.08 10.48 -11.28
N ILE A 190 -7.66 9.27 -11.30
CA ILE A 190 -6.89 8.03 -11.20
C ILE A 190 -6.01 7.87 -12.44
N GLN A 191 -6.55 8.15 -13.64
CA GLN A 191 -5.77 8.06 -14.87
C GLN A 191 -4.64 9.08 -14.92
N GLU A 192 -4.87 10.30 -14.46
CA GLU A 192 -3.83 11.32 -14.34
C GLU A 192 -2.70 10.86 -13.40
N MET A 193 -3.04 10.34 -12.22
CA MET A 193 -2.06 9.79 -11.28
C MET A 193 -1.26 8.62 -11.88
N ILE A 194 -1.90 7.70 -12.60
CA ILE A 194 -1.21 6.59 -13.29
C ILE A 194 -0.27 7.14 -14.36
N ASN A 195 -0.73 8.06 -15.20
CA ASN A 195 0.10 8.66 -16.27
C ASN A 195 1.31 9.42 -15.69
N ASN A 196 1.12 10.18 -14.62
CA ASN A 196 2.20 10.87 -13.93
C ASN A 196 3.23 9.89 -13.34
N SER A 197 2.75 8.73 -12.86
CA SER A 197 3.62 7.67 -12.35
C SER A 197 4.39 6.97 -13.48
N GLU A 198 3.79 6.81 -14.67
CA GLU A 198 4.50 6.30 -15.84
C GLU A 198 5.64 7.23 -16.27
N ILE A 199 5.48 8.55 -16.17
CA ILE A 199 6.55 9.51 -16.45
C ILE A 199 7.78 9.21 -15.59
N LEU A 200 7.59 8.93 -14.29
CA LEU A 200 8.68 8.64 -13.36
C LEU A 200 9.25 7.24 -13.56
N PHE A 201 8.41 6.21 -13.60
CA PHE A 201 8.82 4.83 -13.37
C PHE A 201 8.85 3.93 -14.60
N LYS A 202 8.47 4.43 -15.79
CA LYS A 202 8.45 3.58 -17.01
C LYS A 202 9.81 2.96 -17.30
N GLY A 203 9.81 1.62 -17.37
CA GLY A 203 10.99 0.81 -17.65
C GLY A 203 11.94 0.59 -16.48
N ILE A 204 11.61 1.07 -15.28
CA ILE A 204 12.40 0.82 -14.07
C ILE A 204 11.89 -0.45 -13.39
N ASN A 205 12.76 -1.45 -13.28
CA ASN A 205 12.45 -2.72 -12.64
C ASN A 205 12.99 -2.82 -11.21
N ASP A 206 14.02 -2.04 -10.88
CA ASP A 206 14.64 -1.97 -9.56
C ASP A 206 14.78 -0.49 -9.18
N VAL A 207 13.97 -0.05 -8.21
CA VAL A 207 13.95 1.33 -7.73
C VAL A 207 15.10 1.64 -6.76
N HIS A 208 15.85 0.64 -6.30
CA HIS A 208 16.94 0.82 -5.34
C HIS A 208 18.30 1.03 -6.01
N SER A 209 18.44 0.70 -7.30
CA SER A 209 19.71 0.91 -8.01
C SER A 209 20.00 2.41 -8.16
N GLN A 210 21.27 2.80 -8.02
CA GLN A 210 21.70 4.18 -8.19
C GLN A 210 21.31 4.75 -9.56
N GLU A 211 21.45 3.95 -10.64
CA GLU A 211 21.05 4.33 -12.00
C GLU A 211 19.56 4.67 -12.08
N SER A 212 18.70 3.83 -11.49
CA SER A 212 17.26 4.09 -11.43
C SER A 212 16.94 5.35 -10.63
N LEU A 213 17.57 5.54 -9.47
CA LEU A 213 17.34 6.72 -8.62
C LEU A 213 17.73 8.01 -9.33
N GLU A 214 18.88 8.03 -10.00
CA GLU A 214 19.33 9.16 -10.81
C GLU A 214 18.37 9.47 -11.97
N LEU A 215 17.87 8.42 -12.64
CA LEU A 215 16.91 8.54 -13.74
C LEU A 215 15.55 9.06 -13.25
N ILE A 216 15.04 8.56 -12.13
CA ILE A 216 13.79 9.03 -11.50
C ILE A 216 13.91 10.50 -11.12
N ALA A 217 15.01 10.86 -10.44
CA ALA A 217 15.30 12.24 -10.06
C ALA A 217 15.33 13.16 -11.30
N GLN A 218 16.01 12.75 -12.37
CA GLN A 218 16.06 13.51 -13.62
C GLN A 218 14.67 13.66 -14.24
N ARG A 219 13.89 12.59 -14.33
CA ARG A 219 12.52 12.61 -14.88
C ARG A 219 11.59 13.52 -14.08
N TYR A 220 11.72 13.52 -12.75
CA TYR A 220 10.97 14.44 -11.89
C TYR A 220 11.31 15.89 -12.21
N ILE A 221 12.61 16.24 -12.30
CA ILE A 221 13.07 17.60 -12.61
C ILE A 221 12.59 18.04 -13.99
N ASP A 222 12.76 17.20 -15.01
CA ASP A 222 12.36 17.49 -16.39
C ASP A 222 10.86 17.73 -16.53
N ASN A 223 10.05 17.23 -15.59
CA ASN A 223 8.59 17.29 -15.61
C ASN A 223 8.00 17.98 -14.37
N LYS A 224 8.79 18.81 -13.66
CA LYS A 224 8.41 19.43 -12.37
C LYS A 224 7.05 20.14 -12.45
N ASP A 225 6.79 20.88 -13.54
CA ASP A 225 5.53 21.60 -13.75
C ASP A 225 4.27 20.71 -13.75
N ILE A 226 4.41 19.43 -14.12
CA ILE A 226 3.30 18.46 -14.09
C ILE A 226 2.98 18.12 -12.63
N PHE A 227 4.01 17.79 -11.84
CA PHE A 227 3.84 17.41 -10.44
C PHE A 227 3.36 18.59 -9.59
N GLU A 228 3.89 19.79 -9.81
CA GLU A 228 3.43 21.01 -9.10
C GLU A 228 1.94 21.33 -9.36
N LYS A 229 1.42 21.04 -10.55
CA LYS A 229 -0.03 21.23 -10.85
C LYS A 229 -0.92 20.23 -10.13
N SER A 230 -0.40 19.05 -9.81
CA SER A 230 -1.13 17.99 -9.10
C SER A 230 -1.19 18.20 -7.59
N LYS A 231 -0.34 19.08 -7.05
CA LYS A 231 -0.26 19.37 -5.61
C LYS A 231 -1.45 20.18 -5.10
N PRO A 232 -1.82 20.00 -3.82
CA PRO A 232 -2.71 20.92 -3.14
C PRO A 232 -2.14 22.35 -3.15
N LYS A 233 -2.98 23.34 -3.48
CA LYS A 233 -2.60 24.75 -3.35
C LYS A 233 -2.59 25.15 -1.88
N ILE A 234 -1.42 25.51 -1.36
CA ILE A 234 -1.28 26.01 0.01
C ILE A 234 -1.75 27.46 0.06
N ILE A 235 -2.80 27.72 0.84
CA ILE A 235 -3.26 29.07 1.17
C ILE A 235 -2.77 29.36 2.58
N SER A 236 -1.69 30.12 2.71
CA SER A 236 -1.23 30.64 4.00
C SER A 236 -2.14 31.79 4.44
N ALA A 237 -2.68 31.69 5.65
CA ALA A 237 -3.40 32.79 6.31
C ALA A 237 -2.43 33.80 6.94
#